data_AF-A0A1D2X689-F1
#
_entry.id   AF-A0A1D2X689-F1
#
_cell.length_a   1.000
_cell.length_b   1.000
_cell.length_c   1.000
_cell.angle_alpha   90.00
_cell.angle_beta   90.00
_cell.angle_gamma   90.00
#
_symmetry.space_group_name_H-M   'P 1'
#
loop_
_entity.id
_entity.type
_entity.pdbx_description
1 polymer ?
#
loop_
_entity_poly.entity_id
_entity_poly.type
_entity_poly.pdbx_seq_one_letter_code
_entity_poly.pdbx_strand_id
1 'polypeptide(L)'
;MIDSSHKAGKWTGVCGEMAGDERAALLMAGLGLNEFSMSATSIPRVKKVLRSQNFTDLKVLADDVMQQSIAANVKRLLDQYLKQSGL
;
A
#
# COMPACT_ATOMS: atom_id res chain seq x y z
N MET A 1 -14.04 -0.56 0.94
CA MET A 1 -14.14 -1.25 -0.37
C MET A 1 -13.53 -2.63 -0.30
N ILE A 2 -12.24 -2.74 0.06
CA ILE A 2 -11.50 -4.01 0.18
C ILE A 2 -12.22 -4.99 1.13
N ASP A 3 -12.51 -4.58 2.37
CA ASP A 3 -13.21 -5.44 3.33
C ASP A 3 -14.59 -5.90 2.82
N SER A 4 -15.30 -5.00 2.14
CA SER A 4 -16.62 -5.30 1.57
C SER A 4 -16.52 -6.33 0.45
N SER A 5 -15.50 -6.25 -0.41
CA SER A 5 -15.28 -7.25 -1.46
C SER A 5 -14.93 -8.60 -0.84
N HIS A 6 -14.02 -8.63 0.13
CA HIS A 6 -13.61 -9.86 0.80
C HIS A 6 -14.78 -10.53 1.53
N LYS A 7 -15.63 -9.77 2.21
CA LYS A 7 -16.87 -10.30 2.83
C LYS A 7 -17.83 -10.93 1.81
N ALA A 8 -17.79 -10.49 0.56
CA ALA A 8 -18.58 -11.03 -0.54
C ALA A 8 -17.84 -12.14 -1.35
N GLY A 9 -16.65 -12.58 -0.90
CA GLY A 9 -15.82 -13.53 -1.64
C GLY A 9 -15.25 -12.97 -2.95
N LYS A 10 -15.16 -11.65 -3.07
CA LYS A 10 -14.67 -10.91 -4.24
C LYS A 10 -13.34 -10.23 -3.93
N TRP A 11 -12.56 -9.95 -4.97
CA TRP A 11 -11.29 -9.23 -4.89
C TRP A 11 -11.48 -7.75 -5.22
N THR A 12 -10.55 -6.91 -4.75
CA THR A 12 -10.48 -5.48 -5.14
C THR A 12 -9.15 -5.19 -5.81
N GLY A 13 -9.20 -4.53 -6.96
CA GLY A 13 -8.04 -3.96 -7.66
C GLY A 13 -8.08 -2.44 -7.67
N VAL A 14 -6.93 -1.81 -7.89
CA VAL A 14 -6.83 -0.36 -8.06
C VAL A 14 -6.06 -0.02 -9.34
N CYS A 15 -6.56 0.97 -10.08
CA CYS A 15 -5.91 1.55 -11.24
C CYS A 15 -5.62 3.04 -11.03
N GLY A 16 -4.72 3.59 -11.85
CA GLY A 16 -4.35 5.01 -11.82
C GLY A 16 -3.00 5.27 -11.16
N GLU A 17 -2.59 6.54 -11.14
CA GLU A 17 -1.23 6.94 -10.72
C GLU A 17 -0.87 6.50 -9.30
N MET A 18 -1.86 6.48 -8.39
CA MET A 18 -1.65 6.03 -7.00
C MET A 18 -1.24 4.55 -6.90
N ALA A 19 -1.64 3.71 -7.87
CA ALA A 19 -1.20 2.31 -7.93
C ALA A 19 0.31 2.20 -8.21
N GLY A 20 0.87 3.19 -8.92
CA GLY A 20 2.29 3.30 -9.27
C GLY A 20 3.17 3.98 -8.20
N ASP A 21 2.56 4.55 -7.15
CA ASP A 21 3.28 5.18 -6.05
C ASP A 21 3.68 4.12 -5.01
N GLU A 22 4.97 4.02 -4.70
CA GLU A 22 5.50 3.02 -3.76
C GLU A 22 4.89 3.14 -2.35
N ARG A 23 4.69 4.36 -1.86
CA ARG A 23 4.18 4.63 -0.51
C ARG A 23 2.73 4.15 -0.43
N ALA A 24 1.95 4.52 -1.43
CA ALA A 24 0.56 4.14 -1.52
C ALA A 24 0.41 2.63 -1.75
N ALA A 25 1.29 2.02 -2.55
CA ALA A 25 1.29 0.58 -2.79
C ALA A 25 1.52 -0.23 -1.51
N LEU A 26 2.46 0.18 -0.66
CA LEU A 26 2.69 -0.46 0.64
C LEU A 26 1.46 -0.40 1.54
N LEU A 27 0.85 0.79 1.66
CA LEU A 27 -0.37 0.98 2.43
C LEU A 27 -1.51 0.11 1.91
N MET A 28 -1.77 0.16 0.61
CA MET A 28 -2.86 -0.60 -0.02
C MET A 28 -2.65 -2.11 0.08
N ALA A 29 -1.40 -2.58 -0.02
CA ALA A 29 -1.07 -3.97 0.23
C ALA A 29 -1.36 -4.35 1.68
N GLY A 30 -0.98 -3.53 2.67
CA GLY A 30 -1.31 -3.73 4.08
C GLY A 30 -2.82 -3.78 4.36
N LEU A 31 -3.60 -2.97 3.66
CA LEU A 31 -5.07 -2.98 3.70
C LEU A 31 -5.69 -4.21 3.01
N GLY A 32 -4.90 -5.05 2.34
CA GLY A 32 -5.36 -6.28 1.69
C GLY A 32 -5.81 -6.12 0.24
N LEU A 33 -5.35 -5.08 -0.47
CA LEU A 33 -5.61 -4.93 -1.90
C LEU A 33 -5.03 -6.13 -2.68
N ASN A 34 -5.78 -6.63 -3.66
CA ASN A 34 -5.43 -7.85 -4.38
C ASN A 34 -4.67 -7.59 -5.68
N GLU A 35 -4.92 -6.45 -6.34
CA GLU A 35 -4.43 -6.19 -7.68
C GLU A 35 -4.06 -4.71 -7.88
N PHE A 36 -2.93 -4.48 -8.55
CA PHE A 36 -2.40 -3.16 -8.87
C PHE A 36 -2.24 -3.03 -10.38
N SER A 37 -2.88 -2.02 -10.97
CA SER A 37 -2.78 -1.69 -12.39
C SER A 37 -2.17 -0.30 -12.56
N MET A 38 -1.05 -0.22 -13.29
CA MET A 38 -0.23 0.98 -13.43
C MET A 38 0.50 1.03 -14.78
N SER A 39 1.19 2.14 -15.06
CA SER A 39 2.07 2.24 -16.23
C SER A 39 3.20 1.22 -16.15
N ALA A 40 3.58 0.64 -17.30
CA ALA A 40 4.61 -0.39 -17.37
C ALA A 40 5.95 0.03 -16.74
N THR A 41 6.28 1.33 -16.79
CA THR A 41 7.50 1.90 -16.19
C THR A 41 7.47 1.90 -14.66
N SER A 42 6.29 1.91 -14.04
CA SER A 42 6.14 1.92 -12.58
C SER A 42 6.20 0.50 -11.99
N ILE A 43 5.86 -0.52 -12.78
CA ILE A 43 5.78 -1.92 -12.32
C ILE A 43 7.07 -2.40 -11.62
N PRO A 44 8.29 -2.22 -12.17
CA PRO A 44 9.50 -2.74 -11.54
C PRO A 44 9.75 -2.12 -10.16
N ARG A 45 9.46 -0.82 -10.03
CA ARG A 45 9.68 -0.04 -8.82
C ARG A 45 8.72 -0.49 -7.70
N VAL A 46 7.41 -0.51 -7.98
CA VAL A 46 6.41 -0.97 -7.01
C VAL A 46 6.61 -2.44 -6.66
N LYS A 47 6.92 -3.29 -7.64
CA LYS A 47 7.19 -4.72 -7.42
C LYS A 47 8.40 -4.94 -6.50
N LYS A 48 9.47 -4.15 -6.65
CA LYS A 48 10.66 -4.23 -5.78
C LYS A 48 10.29 -3.93 -4.34
N VAL A 49 9.56 -2.83 -4.12
CA VAL A 49 9.15 -2.39 -2.78
C VAL A 49 8.21 -3.40 -2.13
N LEU A 50 7.16 -3.86 -2.82
CA LEU A 50 6.24 -4.86 -2.27
C LEU A 50 6.93 -6.18 -1.92
N ARG A 51 7.89 -6.63 -2.74
CA ARG A 51 8.61 -7.89 -2.50
C ARG A 51 9.64 -7.82 -1.39
N SER A 52 10.02 -6.63 -0.93
CA SER A 52 11.00 -6.47 0.15
C SER A 52 10.36 -6.33 1.54
N GLN A 53 9.02 -6.40 1.65
CA GLN A 53 8.30 -6.25 2.91
C GLN A 53 7.63 -7.55 3.34
N ASN A 54 7.46 -7.73 4.66
CA ASN A 54 6.54 -8.76 5.16
C ASN A 54 5.13 -8.21 5.20
N PHE A 55 4.17 -9.06 4.85
CA PHE A 55 2.76 -8.69 4.85
C PHE A 55 2.24 -8.32 6.26
N THR A 56 2.74 -8.96 7.31
CA THR A 56 2.38 -8.64 8.70
C THR A 56 2.81 -7.22 9.07
N ASP A 57 3.99 -6.79 8.68
CA ASP A 57 4.51 -5.44 8.96
C ASP A 57 3.66 -4.38 8.23
N LEU A 58 3.25 -4.68 6.99
CA LEU A 58 2.37 -3.81 6.22
C LEU A 58 0.97 -3.67 6.82
N LYS A 59 0.43 -4.73 7.46
CA LYS A 59 -0.83 -4.63 8.18
C LYS A 59 -0.73 -3.67 9.36
N VAL A 60 0.34 -3.76 10.16
CA VAL A 60 0.58 -2.85 11.28
C VAL A 60 0.69 -1.40 10.79
N LEU A 61 1.48 -1.18 9.72
CA LEU A 61 1.58 0.14 9.09
C LEU A 61 0.21 0.66 8.63
N ALA A 62 -0.61 -0.18 8.01
CA ALA A 62 -1.93 0.21 7.54
C ALA A 62 -2.85 0.60 8.71
N ASP A 63 -2.86 -0.18 9.79
CA ASP A 63 -3.64 0.13 10.98
C ASP A 63 -3.22 1.49 11.58
N ASP A 64 -1.92 1.73 11.75
CA ASP A 64 -1.37 2.99 12.29
C ASP A 64 -1.74 4.21 11.42
N VAL A 65 -1.66 4.04 10.09
CA VAL A 65 -2.00 5.08 9.12
C VAL A 65 -3.50 5.38 9.13
N MET A 66 -4.35 4.37 9.26
CA MET A 66 -5.81 4.53 9.29
C MET A 66 -6.31 5.25 10.56
N GLN A 67 -5.51 5.29 11.64
CA GLN A 67 -5.80 6.10 12.83
C GLN A 67 -5.46 7.59 12.67
N GLN A 68 -4.80 8.00 11.58
CA GLN A 68 -4.41 9.40 11.38
C GLN A 68 -5.56 10.21 10.77
N SER A 69 -5.89 11.34 11.39
CA SER A 69 -6.90 12.28 10.88
C SER A 69 -6.33 13.35 9.94
N ILE A 70 -5.00 13.42 9.79
CA ILE A 70 -4.30 14.47 9.03
C ILE A 70 -3.47 13.83 7.91
N ALA A 71 -3.73 14.23 6.67
CA ALA A 71 -3.02 13.70 5.49
C ALA A 71 -1.49 13.89 5.56
N ALA A 72 -1.02 14.98 6.18
CA ALA A 72 0.41 15.21 6.41
C ALA A 72 1.04 14.14 7.33
N ASN A 73 0.31 13.66 8.35
CA ASN A 73 0.78 12.59 9.22
C ASN A 73 0.86 11.25 8.48
N VAL A 74 -0.13 10.96 7.62
CA VAL A 74 -0.11 9.77 6.76
C VAL A 74 1.15 9.76 5.88
N LYS A 75 1.39 10.86 5.15
CA LYS A 75 2.58 10.97 4.29
C LYS A 75 3.88 10.79 5.08
N ARG A 76 3.96 11.42 6.25
CA ARG A 76 5.12 11.32 7.14
C ARG A 76 5.38 9.88 7.61
N LEU A 77 4.33 9.16 8.03
CA LEU A 77 4.47 7.76 8.48
C LEU A 77 4.95 6.84 7.35
N LEU A 78 4.36 6.96 6.16
CA LEU A 78 4.78 6.17 5.00
C LEU A 78 6.23 6.47 4.59
N ASP A 79 6.64 7.74 4.64
CA ASP A 79 8.02 8.15 4.34
C ASP A 79 9.02 7.67 5.39
N GLN A 80 8.62 7.63 6.67
CA GLN A 80 9.44 7.08 7.75
C GLN A 80 9.61 5.57 7.58
N TYR A 81 8.53 4.86 7.24
CA TYR A 81 8.55 3.42 7.02
C TYR A 81 9.50 3.04 5.87
N LEU A 82 9.41 3.71 4.71
CA LEU A 82 10.31 3.46 3.59
C LEU A 82 11.79 3.63 3.96
N LYS A 83 12.12 4.72 4.68
CA LYS A 83 13.48 4.98 5.14
C LYS A 83 13.99 3.89 6.10
N GLN A 84 13.14 3.40 7.00
CA GLN A 84 13.48 2.33 7.94
C GLN A 84 13.71 1.00 7.22
N SER A 85 12.94 0.74 6.16
CA SER A 85 13.09 -0.45 5.31
C SER A 85 14.27 -0.36 4.32
N GLY A 86 15.06 0.71 4.36
CA GLY A 86 16.25 0.90 3.51
C GLY A 86 15.91 1.15 2.03
N LEU A 87 14.73 1.72 1.76
CA LEU A 87 14.21 2.04 0.42
C LEU A 87 14.20 3.54 0.14
#